data_AF-A0ABD0R485-F1
#
_entry.id   AF-A0ABD0R485-F1
#
_cell.length_a   1.000
_cell.length_b   1.000
_cell.length_c   1.000
_cell.angle_alpha   90.00
_cell.angle_beta   90.00
_cell.angle_gamma   90.00
#
_symmetry.space_group_name_H-M   'P 1'
#
loop_
_entity.id
_entity.type
_entity.pdbx_description
1 polymer ?
#
loop_
_entity_poly.entity_id
_entity_poly.type
_entity_poly.pdbx_seq_one_letter_code
_entity_poly.pdbx_strand_id
1 'polypeptide(L)'
;HVVTVELAVHALMRESSTSCDVTFEEEVKTQLSADFKEAVEHGVQSAYLQGPVLGFPVQGVKTVIQHVSMEPGTSAAMVSACVSRCMLKALKLAGGQVLEPVMALEISPSDEVLYVTSKVDRKTRFCLLQYHWLR
;
A
#
# COMPACT_ATOMS: atom_id res chain seq x y z
N HIS A 1 20.61 -5.08 18.31
CA HIS A 1 20.09 -4.84 16.95
C HIS A 1 18.64 -4.38 17.03
N VAL A 2 18.45 -3.15 17.46
CA VAL A 2 17.14 -2.50 17.52
C VAL A 2 17.01 -1.57 16.32
N VAL A 3 15.84 -1.62 15.67
CA VAL A 3 15.45 -0.70 14.59
C VAL A 3 14.11 -0.11 14.98
N THR A 4 14.03 1.22 14.96
CA THR A 4 12.79 1.97 15.23
C THR A 4 12.48 2.80 14.01
N VAL A 5 11.24 2.68 13.52
CA VAL A 5 10.75 3.38 12.34
C VAL A 5 9.43 4.03 12.70
N GLU A 6 9.32 5.32 12.43
CA GLU A 6 8.08 6.08 12.54
C GLU A 6 7.63 6.47 11.13
N LEU A 7 6.38 6.16 10.83
CA LEU A 7 5.79 6.37 9.51
C LEU A 7 4.32 6.76 9.64
N ALA A 8 3.85 7.53 8.67
CA ALA A 8 2.45 7.90 8.51
C ALA A 8 1.91 7.39 7.18
N VAL A 9 0.68 6.91 7.19
CA VAL A 9 -0.03 6.42 6.00
C VAL A 9 -1.26 7.30 5.74
N HIS A 10 -1.43 7.72 4.50
CA HIS A 10 -2.52 8.56 4.05
C HIS A 10 -3.18 7.94 2.82
N ALA A 11 -4.51 8.01 2.72
CA ALA A 11 -5.18 7.65 1.48
C ALA A 11 -4.94 8.72 0.40
N LEU A 12 -5.04 8.32 -0.87
CA LEU A 12 -4.88 9.20 -2.03
C LEU A 12 -6.20 9.27 -2.80
N MET A 13 -6.88 10.42 -2.75
CA MET A 13 -8.13 10.66 -3.49
C MET A 13 -7.82 10.98 -4.96
N ARG A 14 -7.78 9.92 -5.78
CA ARG A 14 -8.05 9.87 -7.23
C ARG A 14 -7.09 10.60 -8.20
N GLU A 15 -6.77 9.84 -9.26
CA GLU A 15 -6.34 10.23 -10.62
C GLU A 15 -4.86 10.55 -10.88
N SER A 16 -4.02 9.51 -10.86
CA SER A 16 -3.26 9.07 -12.04
C SER A 16 -2.37 7.88 -11.66
N SER A 17 -2.59 6.74 -12.30
CA SER A 17 -1.87 5.46 -12.10
C SER A 17 -1.94 4.81 -10.71
N THR A 18 -2.12 3.50 -10.75
CA THR A 18 -2.32 2.57 -9.63
C THR A 18 -1.05 2.32 -8.81
N SER A 19 -0.41 3.36 -8.27
CA SER A 19 0.80 3.18 -7.48
C SER A 19 0.65 3.73 -6.08
N CYS A 20 1.37 3.07 -5.17
CA CYS A 20 1.52 3.52 -3.81
C CYS A 20 2.79 4.38 -3.76
N ASP A 21 2.70 5.59 -3.25
CA ASP A 21 3.84 6.51 -3.18
C ASP A 21 4.54 6.42 -1.83
N VAL A 22 5.87 6.53 -1.86
CA VAL A 22 6.72 6.60 -0.66
C VAL A 22 7.49 7.90 -0.69
N THR A 23 7.42 8.64 0.41
CA THR A 23 8.12 9.91 0.59
C THR A 23 8.87 9.89 1.91
N PHE A 24 10.03 10.55 1.94
CA PHE A 24 10.87 10.68 3.12
C PHE A 24 10.85 12.13 3.58
N GLU A 25 10.82 12.35 4.89
CA GLU A 25 11.13 13.66 5.44
C GLU A 25 12.60 14.04 5.20
N GLU A 26 12.87 15.33 5.03
CA GLU A 26 14.20 15.86 4.67
C GLU A 26 15.27 15.45 5.69
N GLU A 27 14.91 15.40 6.97
CA GLU A 27 15.80 14.96 8.05
C GLU A 27 16.24 13.50 7.85
N VAL A 28 15.30 12.61 7.55
CA VAL A 28 15.58 11.19 7.29
C VAL A 28 16.42 11.01 6.02
N LYS A 29 16.17 11.82 4.99
CA LYS A 29 16.93 11.75 3.73
C LYS A 29 18.42 12.03 3.93
N THR A 30 18.78 12.90 4.85
CA THR A 30 20.19 13.26 5.09
C THR A 30 20.88 12.27 6.03
N GLN A 31 20.13 11.60 6.90
CA GLN A 31 20.67 10.66 7.90
C GLN A 31 20.92 9.24 7.34
N LEU A 32 20.17 8.81 6.33
CA LEU A 32 20.26 7.46 5.78
C LEU A 32 21.21 7.36 4.57
N SER A 33 22.06 6.33 4.56
CA SER A 33 22.81 5.92 3.37
C SER A 33 21.87 5.38 2.28
N ALA A 34 22.38 5.28 1.05
CA ALA A 34 21.61 4.78 -0.10
C ALA A 34 21.08 3.36 0.13
N ASP A 35 21.90 2.46 0.65
CA ASP A 35 21.52 1.05 0.89
C ASP A 35 20.35 0.93 1.88
N PHE A 36 20.35 1.76 2.94
CA PHE A 36 19.27 1.74 3.93
C PHE A 36 18.00 2.41 3.40
N LYS A 37 18.11 3.45 2.56
CA LYS A 37 16.94 4.01 1.86
C LYS A 37 16.28 2.96 0.99
N GLU A 38 17.07 2.25 0.18
CA GLU A 38 16.57 1.17 -0.66
C GLU A 38 15.90 0.08 0.19
N ALA A 39 16.53 -0.31 1.30
CA ALA A 39 15.95 -1.28 2.24
C ALA A 39 14.59 -0.83 2.81
N VAL A 40 14.44 0.45 3.15
CA VAL A 40 13.17 1.02 3.61
C VAL A 40 12.13 0.97 2.50
N GLU A 41 12.48 1.40 1.28
CA GLU A 41 11.59 1.36 0.11
C GLU A 41 11.12 -0.06 -0.20
N HIS A 42 12.03 -1.04 -0.23
CA HIS A 42 11.71 -2.46 -0.39
C HIS A 42 10.77 -2.95 0.72
N GLY A 43 10.99 -2.52 1.97
CA GLY A 43 10.14 -2.87 3.09
C GLY A 43 8.71 -2.36 2.92
N VAL A 44 8.56 -1.10 2.48
CA VAL A 44 7.25 -0.50 2.20
C VAL A 44 6.57 -1.19 1.02
N GLN A 45 7.30 -1.43 -0.07
CA GLN A 45 6.77 -2.12 -1.26
C GLN A 45 6.32 -3.55 -0.94
N SER A 46 7.09 -4.28 -0.13
CA SER A 46 6.72 -5.62 0.34
C SER A 46 5.40 -5.59 1.12
N ALA A 47 5.22 -4.61 2.01
CA ALA A 47 3.97 -4.44 2.74
C ALA A 47 2.79 -4.07 1.84
N TYR A 48 3.00 -3.27 0.79
CA TYR A 48 1.95 -2.99 -0.19
C TYR A 48 1.54 -4.22 -1.00
N LEU A 49 2.49 -5.10 -1.35
CA LEU A 49 2.18 -6.32 -2.09
C LEU A 49 1.43 -7.34 -1.23
N GLN A 50 1.85 -7.52 0.03
CA GLN A 50 1.20 -8.44 0.95
C GLN A 50 -0.14 -7.90 1.46
N GLY A 51 -0.20 -6.61 1.74
CA GLY A 51 -1.35 -5.91 2.31
C GLY A 51 -1.83 -6.41 3.68
N PRO A 52 -2.60 -5.56 4.38
CA PRO A 52 -2.99 -5.80 5.77
C PRO A 52 -4.13 -6.82 5.93
N VAL A 53 -5.02 -6.89 4.94
CA VAL A 53 -6.28 -7.65 4.99
C VAL A 53 -6.27 -8.72 3.90
N LEU A 54 -6.35 -9.98 4.32
CA LEU A 54 -6.45 -11.17 3.44
C LEU A 54 -5.32 -11.35 2.42
N GLY A 55 -4.17 -10.68 2.59
CA GLY A 55 -3.05 -10.87 1.66
C GLY A 55 -3.20 -10.12 0.33
N PHE A 56 -4.18 -9.23 0.22
CA PHE A 56 -4.45 -8.49 -1.01
C PHE A 56 -3.58 -7.24 -1.13
N PRO A 57 -3.08 -6.91 -2.32
CA PRO A 57 -2.28 -5.72 -2.52
C PRO A 57 -3.04 -4.44 -2.14
N VAL A 58 -2.30 -3.48 -1.59
CA VAL A 58 -2.76 -2.16 -1.18
C VAL A 58 -2.73 -1.23 -2.38
N GLN A 59 -3.70 -0.31 -2.46
CA GLN A 59 -3.71 0.75 -3.47
C GLN A 59 -4.17 2.08 -2.89
N GLY A 60 -3.85 3.17 -3.58
CA GLY A 60 -4.32 4.50 -3.18
C GLY A 60 -3.83 4.93 -1.80
N VAL A 61 -2.60 4.54 -1.46
CA VAL A 61 -1.95 4.91 -0.19
C VAL A 61 -0.65 5.63 -0.48
N LYS A 62 -0.43 6.72 0.24
CA LYS A 62 0.82 7.46 0.33
C LYS A 62 1.44 7.21 1.70
N THR A 63 2.72 6.87 1.73
CA THR A 63 3.49 6.69 2.96
C THR A 63 4.52 7.79 3.11
N VAL A 64 4.63 8.31 4.34
CA VAL A 64 5.64 9.29 4.75
C VAL A 64 6.50 8.65 5.81
N ILE A 65 7.80 8.50 5.56
CA ILE A 65 8.78 8.04 6.53
C ILE A 65 9.27 9.25 7.33
N GLN A 66 8.93 9.30 8.61
CA GLN A 66 9.16 10.44 9.50
C GLN A 66 10.48 10.29 10.25
N HIS A 67 10.78 9.08 10.74
CA HIS A 67 11.99 8.83 11.50
C HIS A 67 12.47 7.38 11.32
N VAL A 68 13.79 7.18 11.22
CA VAL A 68 14.43 5.87 11.16
C VAL A 68 15.68 5.89 12.01
N SER A 69 15.70 5.12 13.09
CA SER A 69 16.88 4.93 13.94
C SER A 69 17.27 3.46 14.00
N MET A 70 18.57 3.17 13.93
CA MET A 70 19.11 1.82 13.94
C MET A 70 20.40 1.75 14.77
N GLU A 71 20.55 0.65 15.50
CA GLU A 71 21.80 0.37 16.21
C GLU A 71 22.90 -0.12 15.26
N PRO A 72 24.19 0.10 15.60
CA PRO A 72 25.31 -0.47 14.87
C PRO A 72 25.18 -2.00 14.70
N GLY A 73 25.54 -2.48 13.51
CA GLY A 73 25.46 -3.91 13.16
C GLY A 73 24.08 -4.38 12.67
N THR A 74 23.14 -3.46 12.46
CA THR A 74 21.87 -3.78 11.80
C THR A 74 22.07 -3.95 10.29
N SER A 75 21.54 -5.03 9.72
CA SER A 75 21.59 -5.28 8.26
C SER A 75 20.42 -4.62 7.52
N ALA A 76 20.63 -4.28 6.24
CA ALA A 76 19.57 -3.75 5.38
C ALA A 76 18.34 -4.68 5.31
N ALA A 77 18.55 -6.00 5.26
CA ALA A 77 17.47 -6.98 5.29
C ALA A 77 16.61 -6.89 6.57
N MET A 78 17.25 -6.63 7.72
CA MET A 78 16.55 -6.44 8.99
C MET A 78 15.72 -5.15 8.99
N VAL A 79 16.25 -4.07 8.42
CA VAL A 79 15.52 -2.81 8.25
C VAL A 79 14.29 -3.02 7.36
N SER A 80 14.46 -3.64 6.20
CA SER A 80 13.36 -3.92 5.27
C SER A 80 12.24 -4.74 5.93
N ALA A 81 12.60 -5.82 6.66
CA ALA A 81 11.64 -6.65 7.37
C ALA A 81 10.93 -5.89 8.51
N CYS A 82 11.64 -5.02 9.23
CA CYS A 82 11.08 -4.16 10.27
C CYS A 82 10.05 -3.18 9.68
N VAL A 83 10.43 -2.47 8.61
CA VAL A 83 9.58 -1.51 7.92
C VAL A 83 8.32 -2.18 7.38
N SER A 84 8.45 -3.35 6.73
CA SER A 84 7.31 -4.11 6.21
C SER A 84 6.29 -4.45 7.32
N ARG A 85 6.78 -4.92 8.47
CA ARG A 85 5.92 -5.21 9.63
C ARG A 85 5.27 -3.96 10.22
N CYS A 86 6.04 -2.86 10.33
CA CYS A 86 5.53 -1.59 10.83
C CYS A 86 4.41 -1.07 9.93
N MET A 87 4.63 -1.13 8.62
CA MET A 87 3.69 -0.70 7.60
C MET A 87 2.40 -1.53 7.62
N LEU A 88 2.49 -2.86 7.66
CA LEU A 88 1.31 -3.73 7.78
C LEU A 88 0.51 -3.44 9.06
N LYS A 89 1.18 -3.10 10.16
CA LYS A 89 0.51 -2.72 11.41
C LYS A 89 -0.18 -1.35 11.28
N ALA A 90 0.49 -0.36 10.70
CA ALA A 90 -0.09 0.97 10.45
C ALA A 90 -1.32 0.88 9.53
N LEU A 91 -1.23 0.12 8.44
CA LEU A 91 -2.33 -0.10 7.50
C LEU A 91 -3.54 -0.81 8.14
N LYS A 92 -3.30 -1.77 9.05
CA LYS A 92 -4.37 -2.41 9.83
C LYS A 92 -5.06 -1.42 10.77
N LEU A 93 -4.28 -0.60 11.47
CA LEU A 93 -4.81 0.41 12.40
C LEU A 93 -5.60 1.51 11.68
N ALA A 94 -5.19 1.85 10.47
CA ALA A 94 -5.85 2.86 9.65
C ALA A 94 -7.13 2.34 8.95
N GLY A 95 -7.60 1.12 9.26
CA GLY A 95 -8.93 0.66 8.87
C GLY A 95 -9.05 0.21 7.41
N GLY A 96 -8.02 -0.45 6.89
CA GLY A 96 -8.04 -0.98 5.53
C GLY A 96 -9.25 -1.88 5.25
N GLN A 97 -9.97 -1.63 4.16
CA GLN A 97 -11.10 -2.43 3.71
C GLN A 97 -10.85 -3.03 2.34
N VAL A 98 -11.31 -4.27 2.16
CA VAL A 98 -11.23 -4.98 0.89
C VAL A 98 -12.33 -4.47 -0.02
N LEU A 99 -11.96 -3.97 -1.19
CA LEU A 99 -12.90 -3.66 -2.25
C LEU A 99 -13.24 -4.91 -3.05
N GLU A 100 -14.54 -5.10 -3.31
CA GLU A 100 -15.01 -6.08 -4.27
C GLU A 100 -15.03 -5.49 -5.68
N PRO A 101 -14.66 -6.27 -6.71
CA PRO A 101 -14.73 -5.79 -8.09
C PRO A 101 -16.18 -5.54 -8.50
N VAL A 102 -16.45 -4.36 -9.06
CA VAL A 102 -17.76 -4.02 -9.63
C VAL A 102 -17.83 -4.55 -11.06
N MET A 103 -18.83 -5.40 -11.36
CA MET A 103 -19.10 -5.88 -12.71
C MET A 103 -20.17 -5.02 -13.40
N ALA A 104 -19.93 -4.63 -14.65
CA ALA A 104 -20.92 -4.02 -15.53
C ALA A 104 -21.44 -5.08 -16.52
N LEU A 105 -22.74 -5.38 -16.45
CA LEU A 105 -23.41 -6.31 -17.35
C LEU A 105 -24.19 -5.51 -18.40
N GLU A 106 -23.76 -5.61 -19.65
CA GLU A 106 -24.50 -5.08 -20.79
C GLU A 106 -25.23 -6.25 -21.46
N ILE A 107 -26.56 -6.17 -21.52
CA ILE A 107 -27.43 -7.14 -22.21
C ILE A 107 -27.99 -6.42 -23.44
N SER A 108 -27.54 -6.83 -24.62
CA SER A 108 -28.06 -6.30 -25.88
C SER A 108 -29.02 -7.33 -26.50
N PRO A 109 -30.31 -7.01 -26.67
CA PRO A 109 -31.21 -7.87 -27.41
C PRO A 109 -30.88 -7.76 -28.92
N SER A 110 -30.49 -8.87 -29.53
CA SER A 110 -30.53 -9.05 -30.99
C SER A 110 -31.53 -10.13 -31.33
N ASP A 111 -32.31 -9.92 -32.39
CA ASP A 111 -33.62 -10.55 -32.65
C ASP A 111 -33.69 -12.08 -32.65
N GLU A 112 -32.59 -12.82 -32.58
CA GLU A 112 -32.65 -14.29 -32.59
C GLU A 112 -31.69 -14.99 -31.61
N VAL A 113 -30.80 -14.25 -30.92
CA VAL A 113 -29.87 -14.82 -29.91
C VAL A 113 -29.50 -13.75 -28.88
N LEU A 114 -29.62 -14.08 -27.58
CA LEU A 114 -29.11 -13.25 -26.48
C LEU A 114 -27.60 -13.48 -26.32
N TYR A 115 -26.77 -12.50 -26.65
CA TYR A 115 -25.36 -12.53 -26.26
C TYR A 115 -25.17 -11.79 -24.94
N VAL A 116 -24.60 -12.47 -23.95
CA VAL A 116 -24.22 -11.88 -22.67
C VAL A 116 -22.74 -11.56 -22.72
N THR A 117 -22.39 -10.28 -22.85
CA THR A 117 -21.00 -9.84 -22.72
C THR A 117 -20.76 -9.38 -21.29
N SER A 118 -20.07 -10.20 -20.49
CA SER A 118 -19.57 -9.80 -19.19
C SER A 118 -18.20 -9.12 -19.35
N LYS A 119 -18.13 -7.80 -19.12
CA LYS A 119 -16.84 -7.14 -18.89
C LYS A 119 -16.51 -7.28 -17.41
N VAL A 120 -15.68 -8.28 -17.10
CA VAL A 120 -15.06 -8.38 -15.78
C VAL A 120 -13.88 -7.42 -15.76
N ASP A 121 -14.00 -6.30 -15.04
CA ASP A 121 -12.81 -5.54 -14.66
C ASP A 121 -12.05 -6.39 -13.63
N ARG A 122 -11.11 -7.20 -14.14
CA ARG A 122 -10.30 -8.18 -13.38
C ARG A 122 -9.32 -7.52 -12.40
N LYS A 123 -9.50 -6.25 -12.05
CA LYS A 123 -8.64 -5.55 -11.11
C LYS A 123 -9.00 -6.01 -9.71
N THR A 124 -8.31 -7.08 -9.32
CA THR A 124 -7.93 -7.57 -7.99
C THR A 124 -8.66 -6.92 -6.83
N ARG A 125 -9.17 -7.72 -5.89
CA ARG A 125 -9.60 -7.17 -4.60
C ARG A 125 -8.44 -6.38 -4.01
N PHE A 126 -8.60 -5.07 -3.83
CA PHE A 126 -7.55 -4.19 -3.30
C PHE A 126 -7.98 -3.68 -1.93
N CYS A 127 -7.00 -3.46 -1.06
CA CYS A 127 -7.25 -2.83 0.23
C CYS A 127 -7.11 -1.31 0.09
N LEU A 128 -8.19 -0.55 0.32
CA LEU A 128 -8.12 0.91 0.48
C LEU A 128 -8.17 1.29 1.95
N LEU A 129 -7.43 2.34 2.30
CA LEU A 129 -7.62 3.05 3.57
C LEU A 129 -8.87 3.93 3.44
N GLN A 130 -9.94 3.60 4.17
CA GLN A 130 -11.11 4.46 4.25
C GLN A 130 -10.84 5.58 5.26
N TYR A 131 -11.03 6.84 4.86
CA TYR A 131 -11.00 7.96 5.80
C TYR A 131 -12.15 7.82 6.81
N HIS A 132 -11.82 7.61 8.08
CA HIS A 132 -12.77 7.88 9.16
C HIS A 132 -12.70 9.37 9.52
N TRP A 133 -13.26 10.23 8.67
CA TRP A 133 -13.58 11.62 9.01
C TRP A 133 -14.81 12.08 8.24
N LEU A 134 -16.00 11.82 8.80
CA LEU A 134 -17.03 12.84 8.99
C LEU A 134 -18.03 12.34 10.06
N ARG A 135 -17.80 12.81 11.29
CA ARG A 135 -18.75 13.00 12.41
C ARG A 135 -19.56 11.82 12.94
#